data_AF-A0AAN6JJG7-F1
#
_entry.id   AF-A0AAN6JJG7-F1
#
_cell.length_a   1.000
_cell.length_b   1.000
_cell.length_c   1.000
_cell.angle_alpha   90.00
_cell.angle_beta   90.00
_cell.angle_gamma   90.00
#
_symmetry.space_group_name_H-M   'P 1'
#
loop_
_entity.id
_entity.type
_entity.pdbx_description
1 polymer ?
#
loop_
_entity_poly.entity_id
_entity_poly.type
_entity_poly.pdbx_seq_one_letter_code
_entity_poly.pdbx_strand_id
1 'polypeptide(L)' 'MPKYLIGRIADPIFAVGTGIFAYVIWENDGRNAAQRPEGRKLLDLVRRRWELGSPASRSSHSAQ' A
#
# COMPACT_ATOMS: atom_id res chain seq x y z
N MET A 1 18.83 22.35 15.66
CA MET A 1 18.02 21.33 16.34
C MET A 1 17.44 20.35 15.30
N PRO A 2 18.09 19.18 15.06
CA PRO A 2 17.72 18.28 13.94
C PRO A 2 17.21 16.89 14.36
N LYS A 3 17.34 16.49 15.64
CA LYS A 3 17.02 15.12 16.10
C LYS A 3 15.54 14.72 15.92
N TYR A 4 14.63 15.68 16.04
CA TYR A 4 13.18 15.45 15.94
C TYR A 4 12.66 15.44 14.50
N LEU A 5 13.41 15.97 13.54
CA LEU A 5 13.01 15.95 12.12
C LEU A 5 13.28 14.57 11.50
N ILE A 6 14.35 13.91 11.95
CA ILE A 6 14.72 12.56 11.51
C ILE A 6 13.68 11.55 11.98
N GLY A 7 13.26 11.58 13.24
CA GLY A 7 12.19 10.70 13.74
C GLY A 7 10.85 10.92 13.04
N ARG A 8 10.47 12.19 12.81
CA ARG A 8 9.19 12.54 12.15
C ARG A 8 9.08 12.02 10.71
N ILE A 9 10.19 11.87 10.01
CA ILE A 9 10.22 11.38 8.63
C ILE A 9 10.54 9.88 8.58
N ALA A 10 11.43 9.40 9.46
CA ALA A 10 11.79 8.01 9.53
C ALA A 10 10.61 7.15 9.97
N ASP A 11 9.86 7.54 11.01
CA ASP A 11 8.77 6.70 11.54
C ASP A 11 7.69 6.38 10.49
N PRO A 12 7.18 7.33 9.68
CA PRO A 12 6.25 7.02 8.60
C PRO A 12 6.86 6.13 7.50
N ILE A 13 8.13 6.37 7.13
CA ILE A 13 8.80 5.57 6.10
C ILE A 13 8.98 4.13 6.58
N PHE A 14 9.43 3.95 7.83
CA PHE A 14 9.54 2.64 8.45
C PHE A 14 8.18 1.96 8.57
N ALA A 15 7.13 2.66 8.99
CA ALA A 15 5.79 2.10 9.08
C ALA A 15 5.29 1.60 7.71
N VAL A 16 5.47 2.39 6.65
CA VAL A 16 5.09 1.99 5.28
C VAL A 16 5.95 0.81 4.80
N GLY A 17 7.27 0.88 5.01
CA GLY A 17 8.20 -0.18 4.63
C GLY A 17 7.89 -1.51 5.33
N THR A 18 7.62 -1.47 6.64
CA THR A 18 7.21 -2.65 7.42
C THR A 18 5.90 -3.21 6.91
N GLY A 19 4.91 -2.38 6.58
CA GLY A 19 3.64 -2.82 6.01
C GLY A 19 3.81 -3.52 4.66
N ILE A 20 4.62 -2.94 3.76
CA ILE A 20 4.96 -3.53 2.46
C ILE A 20 5.65 -4.88 2.68
N PHE A 21 6.66 -4.93 3.55
CA PHE A 21 7.42 -6.14 3.82
C PHE A 21 6.56 -7.26 4.41
N ALA A 22 5.69 -6.94 5.36
CA ALA A 22 4.74 -7.91 5.92
C ALA A 22 3.80 -8.47 4.84
N TYR A 23 3.36 -7.63 3.91
CA TYR A 23 2.52 -8.07 2.79
C TYR A 23 3.28 -8.99 1.82
N VAL A 24 4.54 -8.68 1.54
CA VAL A 24 5.42 -9.53 0.72
C VAL A 24 5.65 -10.90 1.37
N ILE A 25 5.81 -10.96 2.69
CA ILE A 25 5.91 -12.25 3.38
C ILE A 25 4.59 -13.02 3.26
N TRP A 26 3.47 -12.35 3.55
CA TRP A 26 2.15 -12.97 3.48
C TRP A 26 1.84 -13.50 2.07
N GLU A 27 2.15 -12.76 1.01
CA GLU A 27 1.83 -13.15 -0.36
C GLU A 27 2.70 -14.31 -0.89
N ASN A 28 3.88 -14.53 -0.31
CA ASN A 28 4.82 -15.59 -0.68
C ASN A 28 4.67 -16.86 0.17
N ASP A 29 3.91 -16.80 1.27
CA ASP A 29 3.59 -17.98 2.07
C ASP A 29 2.52 -18.83 1.35
N GLY A 30 2.87 -20.08 1.01
CA GLY A 30 1.99 -21.02 0.33
C GLY A 30 0.71 -21.35 1.11
N ARG A 31 0.68 -21.12 2.43
CA ARG A 31 -0.55 -21.27 3.25
C ARG A 31 -1.62 -20.25 2.88
N ASN A 32 -1.22 -19.11 2.33
CA ASN A 32 -2.11 -18.02 1.94
C ASN A 32 -2.56 -18.11 0.48
N ALA A 33 -2.13 -19.14 -0.26
CA ALA A 33 -2.48 -19.32 -1.67
C ALA A 33 -4.00 -19.30 -1.91
N ALA A 34 -4.79 -19.89 -1.01
CA ALA A 34 -6.26 -19.88 -1.09
C ALA A 34 -6.87 -18.48 -0.84
N GLN A 35 -6.17 -17.61 -0.12
CA GLN A 35 -6.61 -16.26 0.23
C GLN A 35 -6.05 -15.19 -0.73
N ARG A 36 -5.29 -15.61 -1.75
CA ARG A 36 -4.65 -14.76 -2.76
C ARG A 36 -5.41 -14.86 -4.09
N PRO A 37 -6.61 -14.27 -4.22
CA PRO A 37 -7.30 -14.21 -5.49
C PRO A 37 -6.49 -13.38 -6.49
N GLU A 38 -6.63 -13.72 -7.78
CA GLU A 38 -5.93 -13.02 -8.87
C GLU A 38 -6.24 -11.52 -8.85
N GLY A 39 -5.24 -10.68 -9.15
CA GLY A 39 -5.36 -9.22 -9.11
C GLY A 39 -5.20 -8.58 -7.71
N ARG A 40 -4.85 -9.36 -6.68
CA ARG A 40 -4.48 -8.84 -5.34
C ARG A 40 -2.99 -8.97 -5.03
N LYS A 41 -2.11 -9.13 -6.03
CA LYS A 41 -0.67 -9.04 -5.75
C LYS A 41 -0.31 -7.60 -5.40
N LEU A 42 0.75 -7.40 -4.63
CA LEU A 42 1.18 -6.04 -4.26
C LEU A 42 1.37 -5.15 -5.50
N LEU A 43 1.98 -5.70 -6.56
CA LEU A 43 2.19 -4.98 -7.82
C LEU A 43 0.87 -4.60 -8.51
N ASP A 44 -0.12 -5.48 -8.49
CA ASP A 44 -1.43 -5.22 -9.07
C ASP A 44 -2.14 -4.09 -8.30
N LEU A 45 -2.01 -4.08 -6.97
CA LEU A 45 -2.57 -3.03 -6.10
C LEU A 45 -1.88 -1.68 -6.34
N VAL A 46 -0.56 -1.66 -6.46
CA VAL A 46 0.23 -0.44 -6.74
C VAL A 46 -0.11 0.10 -8.13
N ARG A 47 -0.14 -0.78 -9.14
CA ARG A 47 -0.52 -0.43 -10.51
C ARG A 47 -1.94 0.12 -10.57
N ARG A 48 -2.89 -0.55 -9.93
CA ARG A 48 -4.28 -0.10 -9.84
C ARG A 48 -4.40 1.25 -9.12
N ARG A 49 -3.60 1.50 -8.09
CA ARG A 49 -3.56 2.80 -7.39
C ARG A 49 -3.01 3.91 -8.29
N TRP A 50 -2.04 3.59 -9.14
CA TRP A 50 -1.47 4.52 -10.10
C TRP A 50 -2.45 4.83 -11.25
N GLU A 51 -3.10 3.80 -11.80
CA GLU A 51 -4.05 3.92 -12.92
C GLU A 51 -5.38 4.60 -12.51
N LEU A 52 -5.90 4.32 -11.32
CA LEU A 52 -7.19 4.86 -10.87
C LEU A 52 -7.09 6.24 -10.20
N GLY A 53 -5.89 6.76 -9.98
CA GLY A 53 -5.67 7.97 -9.22
C GLY A 53 -6.14 7.89 -7.76
N SER A 54 -5.94 8.97 -7.01
CA SER A 54 -6.35 9.07 -5.60
C SER A 54 -7.87 8.86 -5.48
N PRO A 55 -8.37 8.02 -4.55
CA PRO A 55 -9.81 7.81 -4.38
C PRO A 55 -10.60 9.10 -4.08
N ALA A 56 -9.92 10.16 -3.61
CA ALA A 56 -10.48 11.49 -3.43
C ALA A 56 -10.96 12.16 -4.73
N SER A 57 -10.49 11.76 -5.91
CA SER A 57 -10.94 12.33 -7.19
C SER A 57 -12.16 11.62 -7.79
N ARG A 58 -12.61 10.51 -7.19
CA ARG A 58 -13.75 9.71 -7.71
C ARG A 58 -15.09 10.02 -7.05
N SER A 59 -15.10 10.61 -5.86
CA SER A 59 -16.33 11.00 -5.16
C SER A 59 -17.03 12.22 -5.74
N SER A 60 -16.41 12.93 -6.68
CA SER A 60 -16.95 14.11 -7.35
C SER A 60 -17.58 13.83 -8.73
N HIS A 61 -17.61 12.57 -9.18
CA HIS A 61 -18.13 12.20 -10.51
C HIS A 61 -19.47 11.44 -10.49
N SER A 62 -20.06 11.19 -9.31
CA SER A 62 -21.36 10.50 -9.15
C SER A 62 -22.50 11.44 -8.76
N ALA A 63 -22.36 12.73 -9.04
CA ALA A 63 -23.37 13.76 -8.77
C ALA A 63 -23.68 14.59 -10.03
N GLN A 64 -23.97 13.89 -11.13
CA GLN A 64 -24.67 14.45 -12.30
C GLN A 64 -25.71 13.47 -12.80
#